data_AF-B2TMX1-F1
#
_entry.id   AF-B2TMX1-F1
#
_cell.length_a   1.000
_cell.length_b   1.000
_cell.length_c   1.000
_cell.angle_alpha   90.00
_cell.angle_beta   90.00
_cell.angle_gamma   90.00
#
_symmetry.space_group_name_H-M   'P 1'
#
loop_
_entity.id
_entity.type
_entity.pdbx_description
1 polymer ?
#
loop_
_entity_poly.entity_id
_entity_poly.type
_entity_poly.pdbx_seq_one_letter_code
_entity_poly.pdbx_strand_id
1 'polypeptide(L)'
;MKCDRNKLKDILKVNLNTLKQIERRNNLQIRLRKVGYDLVDKHKEKNKYIYEIKKTTDESYKKLKNIINSTYNSNRADKFVTYFNIRTLEEPNTVKDIATASDVTEKTIIKWDNTLKDKRILSKDGYYYFRLCKDTREVQQCTIEEYKSFWKNKAYINAFYQLQSKYMNGEITLTELQLASGEIAVIISTIENKYYFKVKKYKVNKENQLYMETKNLIDEIEKGTK
;
A
#
# COMPACT_ATOMS: atom_id res chain seq x y z
N MET A 1 -2.39 35.61 8.32
CA MET A 1 -3.52 36.55 8.33
C MET A 1 -4.28 36.38 9.63
N LYS A 2 -4.56 37.48 10.34
CA LYS A 2 -5.45 37.45 11.52
C LYS A 2 -6.87 37.84 11.09
N CYS A 3 -7.87 37.07 11.52
CA CYS A 3 -9.26 37.35 11.21
C CYS A 3 -10.19 37.07 12.39
N ASP A 4 -11.32 37.75 12.44
CA ASP A 4 -12.37 37.50 13.42
C ASP A 4 -13.37 36.44 12.92
N ARG A 5 -14.34 36.07 13.77
CA ARG A 5 -15.33 35.04 13.44
C ARG A 5 -16.21 35.39 12.24
N ASN A 6 -16.45 36.68 11.97
CA ASN A 6 -17.24 37.12 10.81
C ASN A 6 -16.46 36.93 9.52
N LYS A 7 -15.21 37.40 9.46
CA LYS A 7 -14.34 37.15 8.31
C LYS A 7 -14.08 35.66 8.08
N LEU A 8 -13.93 34.88 9.15
CA LEU A 8 -13.73 33.44 9.08
C LEU A 8 -14.94 32.71 8.46
N LYS A 9 -16.16 33.15 8.83
CA LYS A 9 -17.41 32.66 8.23
C LYS A 9 -17.40 32.87 6.72
N ASP A 10 -17.01 34.05 6.27
CA ASP A 10 -17.00 34.41 4.84
C ASP A 10 -15.95 33.60 4.08
N ILE A 11 -14.74 33.43 4.65
CA ILE A 11 -13.67 32.59 4.09
C ILE A 11 -14.12 31.13 3.93
N LEU A 12 -14.86 30.61 4.91
CA LEU A 12 -15.38 29.24 4.88
C LEU A 12 -16.67 29.09 4.07
N LYS A 13 -17.29 30.20 3.62
CA LYS A 13 -18.60 30.24 2.96
C LYS A 13 -19.70 29.50 3.73
N VAL A 14 -19.77 29.71 5.04
CA VAL A 14 -20.78 29.10 5.93
C VAL A 14 -21.62 30.16 6.62
N ASN A 15 -22.64 29.78 7.41
CA ASN A 15 -23.31 30.70 8.33
C ASN A 15 -22.69 30.61 9.75
N LEU A 16 -23.03 31.56 10.64
CA LEU A 16 -22.46 31.62 11.99
C LEU A 16 -22.82 30.37 12.84
N ASN A 17 -24.00 29.80 12.65
CA ASN A 17 -24.45 28.62 13.39
C ASN A 17 -23.64 27.38 12.98
N THR A 18 -23.39 27.21 11.69
CA THR A 18 -22.52 26.16 11.15
C THR A 18 -21.08 26.34 11.63
N LEU A 19 -20.56 27.57 11.68
CA LEU A 19 -19.22 27.84 12.20
C LEU A 19 -19.10 27.47 13.69
N LYS A 20 -20.09 27.81 14.53
CA LYS A 20 -20.15 27.38 15.94
C LYS A 20 -20.13 25.85 16.08
N GLN A 21 -20.85 25.13 15.23
CA GLN A 21 -20.85 23.66 15.23
C GLN A 21 -19.49 23.09 14.80
N ILE A 22 -18.85 23.66 13.79
CA ILE A 22 -17.52 23.26 13.32
C ILE A 22 -16.48 23.43 14.43
N GLU A 23 -16.53 24.54 15.16
CA GLU A 23 -15.65 24.80 16.31
C GLU A 23 -15.93 23.82 17.45
N ARG A 24 -17.20 23.60 17.81
CA ARG A 24 -17.58 22.66 18.88
C ARG A 24 -17.13 21.22 18.58
N ARG A 25 -17.08 20.84 17.30
CA ARG A 25 -16.64 19.51 16.84
C ARG A 25 -15.13 19.43 16.52
N ASN A 26 -14.34 20.45 16.86
CA ASN A 26 -12.89 20.51 16.56
C ASN A 26 -12.52 20.30 15.08
N ASN A 27 -13.43 20.64 14.16
CA ASN A 27 -13.26 20.40 12.72
C ASN A 27 -12.76 21.64 11.96
N LEU A 28 -12.39 22.72 12.67
CA LEU A 28 -12.04 23.99 12.05
C LEU A 28 -10.81 23.88 11.15
N GLN A 29 -9.74 23.20 11.60
CA GLN A 29 -8.55 22.95 10.77
C GLN A 29 -8.91 22.19 9.49
N ILE A 30 -9.77 21.17 9.59
CA ILE A 30 -10.19 20.36 8.44
C ILE A 30 -10.94 21.22 7.43
N ARG A 31 -11.80 22.14 7.91
CA ARG A 31 -12.59 23.01 7.03
C ARG A 31 -11.74 24.11 6.40
N LEU A 32 -10.81 24.69 7.15
CA LEU A 32 -9.84 25.67 6.65
C LEU A 32 -8.96 25.07 5.56
N ARG A 33 -8.48 23.84 5.75
CA ARG A 33 -7.69 23.13 4.73
C ARG A 33 -8.44 22.95 3.41
N LYS A 34 -9.78 22.80 3.42
CA LYS A 34 -10.59 22.67 2.20
C LYS A 34 -10.68 23.97 1.40
N VAL A 35 -10.65 25.12 2.06
CA VAL A 35 -10.64 26.45 1.42
C VAL A 35 -9.23 27.03 1.28
N GLY A 36 -8.23 26.24 1.66
CA GLY A 36 -6.84 26.51 1.38
C GLY A 36 -6.10 27.38 2.39
N TYR A 37 -6.49 27.27 3.66
CA TYR A 37 -5.82 27.91 4.78
C TYR A 37 -5.49 26.87 5.86
N ASP A 38 -4.46 27.14 6.65
CA ASP A 38 -4.19 26.41 7.89
C ASP A 38 -4.41 27.33 9.09
N LEU A 39 -5.02 26.79 10.16
CA LEU A 39 -5.10 27.45 11.45
C LEU A 39 -3.72 27.36 12.11
N VAL A 40 -3.12 28.52 12.34
CA VAL A 40 -1.85 28.68 13.04
C VAL A 40 -2.12 28.79 14.54
N ASP A 41 -3.07 29.63 14.91
CA ASP A 41 -3.43 29.85 16.31
C ASP A 41 -4.88 30.35 16.45
N LYS A 42 -5.43 30.18 17.65
CA LYS A 42 -6.73 30.69 18.07
C LYS A 42 -6.63 31.18 19.52
N HIS A 43 -6.73 32.49 19.70
CA HIS A 43 -6.72 33.11 21.03
C HIS A 43 -7.86 34.13 21.18
N LYS A 44 -8.11 34.54 22.43
CA LYS A 44 -9.10 35.56 22.76
C LYS A 44 -8.38 36.88 23.00
N GLU A 45 -8.75 37.90 22.24
CA GLU A 45 -8.25 39.27 22.41
C GLU A 45 -9.43 40.15 22.84
N LYS A 46 -9.36 40.66 24.07
CA LYS A 46 -10.49 41.34 24.75
C LYS A 46 -11.76 40.45 24.75
N ASN A 47 -12.85 40.88 24.13
CA ASN A 47 -14.12 40.15 24.04
C ASN A 47 -14.32 39.38 22.72
N LYS A 48 -13.29 39.27 21.87
CA LYS A 48 -13.39 38.61 20.56
C LYS A 48 -12.39 37.47 20.43
N TYR A 49 -12.77 36.43 19.69
CA TYR A 49 -11.85 35.39 19.26
C TYR A 49 -11.16 35.82 17.98
N ILE A 50 -9.83 35.73 17.98
CA ILE A 50 -8.96 36.00 16.84
C ILE A 50 -8.38 34.67 16.36
N TYR A 51 -8.45 34.48 15.05
CA TYR A 51 -7.93 33.30 14.36
C TYR A 51 -6.75 33.73 13.51
N GLU A 52 -5.59 33.15 13.79
CA GLU A 52 -4.44 33.30 12.93
C GLU A 52 -4.47 32.18 11.90
N ILE A 53 -4.73 32.53 10.65
CA ILE A 53 -4.73 31.58 9.55
C ILE A 53 -3.66 31.94 8.53
N LYS A 54 -2.93 30.95 8.05
CA LYS A 54 -1.93 31.11 6.98
C LYS A 54 -2.54 30.57 5.69
N LYS A 55 -2.47 31.35 4.61
CA LYS A 55 -2.83 30.84 3.28
C LYS A 55 -1.85 29.72 2.98
N THR A 56 -2.35 28.51 2.77
CA THR A 56 -1.50 27.38 2.42
C THR A 56 -0.90 27.70 1.04
N THR A 57 0.43 27.82 0.99
CA THR A 57 1.22 28.31 -0.16
C THR A 57 1.14 27.43 -1.39
N ASP A 58 0.52 26.25 -1.30
CA ASP A 58 0.60 25.24 -2.35
C ASP A 58 -0.79 24.98 -2.97
N GLU A 59 -1.18 25.88 -3.88
CA GLU A 59 -2.39 25.76 -4.69
C GLU A 59 -2.34 24.48 -5.54
N SER A 60 -1.14 24.07 -5.96
CA SER A 60 -0.84 22.82 -6.65
C SER A 60 -1.10 21.60 -5.76
N TYR A 61 -0.67 21.61 -4.50
CA TYR A 61 -0.98 20.52 -3.56
C TYR A 61 -2.48 20.37 -3.26
N LYS A 62 -3.25 21.48 -3.19
CA LYS A 62 -4.72 21.42 -3.07
C LYS A 62 -5.35 20.79 -4.30
N LYS A 63 -4.90 21.19 -5.50
CA LYS A 63 -5.34 20.62 -6.77
C LYS A 63 -5.05 19.11 -6.81
N LEU A 64 -3.85 18.69 -6.41
CA LEU A 64 -3.47 17.28 -6.27
C LEU A 64 -4.38 16.51 -5.33
N LYS A 65 -4.64 17.04 -4.14
CA LYS A 65 -5.52 16.38 -3.18
C LYS A 65 -6.94 16.20 -3.72
N ASN A 66 -7.46 17.21 -4.41
CA ASN A 66 -8.79 17.13 -5.00
C ASN A 66 -8.83 16.09 -6.12
N ILE A 67 -7.86 16.09 -7.03
CA ILE A 67 -7.76 15.13 -8.13
C ILE A 67 -7.58 13.70 -7.60
N ILE A 68 -6.68 13.48 -6.63
CA ILE A 68 -6.49 12.16 -6.05
C ILE A 68 -7.77 11.66 -5.37
N ASN A 69 -8.46 12.54 -4.65
CA ASN A 69 -9.70 12.16 -3.99
C ASN A 69 -10.83 11.86 -4.97
N SER A 70 -11.03 12.70 -5.99
CA SER A 70 -12.08 12.49 -7.00
C SER A 70 -11.80 11.31 -7.92
N THR A 71 -10.54 11.14 -8.32
CA THR A 71 -10.15 10.11 -9.27
C THR A 71 -9.99 8.77 -8.57
N TYR A 72 -9.26 8.71 -7.45
CA TYR A 72 -8.87 7.46 -6.79
C TYR A 72 -9.62 7.16 -5.48
N ASN A 73 -10.61 7.98 -5.11
CA ASN A 73 -11.37 7.82 -3.86
C ASN A 73 -10.46 7.72 -2.62
N SER A 74 -9.39 8.51 -2.62
CA SER A 74 -8.39 8.57 -1.54
C SER A 74 -8.30 9.96 -0.93
N ASN A 75 -8.54 10.05 0.39
CA ASN A 75 -8.44 11.30 1.14
C ASN A 75 -7.03 11.61 1.68
N ARG A 76 -6.07 10.68 1.48
CA ARG A 76 -4.67 10.73 1.92
C ARG A 76 -3.75 10.88 0.69
N ALA A 77 -3.70 12.09 0.16
CA ALA A 77 -3.04 12.38 -1.12
C ALA A 77 -1.51 12.17 -1.06
N ASP A 78 -0.86 12.71 -0.05
CA ASP A 78 0.54 12.48 0.33
C ASP A 78 0.94 10.99 0.31
N LYS A 79 0.17 10.17 1.02
CA LYS A 79 0.43 8.73 1.12
C LYS A 79 0.15 8.00 -0.18
N PHE A 80 -0.87 8.45 -0.91
CA PHE A 80 -1.18 7.92 -2.23
C PHE A 80 -0.09 8.22 -3.24
N VAL A 81 0.53 9.41 -3.21
CA VAL A 81 1.66 9.76 -4.09
C VAL A 81 2.83 8.80 -3.86
N THR A 82 3.20 8.58 -2.59
CA THR A 82 4.27 7.63 -2.23
C THR A 82 3.96 6.23 -2.75
N TYR A 83 2.75 5.74 -2.51
CA TYR A 83 2.26 4.47 -3.07
C TYR A 83 2.33 4.44 -4.60
N PHE A 84 1.85 5.49 -5.28
CA PHE A 84 1.76 5.55 -6.73
C PHE A 84 3.16 5.52 -7.36
N ASN A 85 4.11 6.29 -6.80
CA ASN A 85 5.50 6.28 -7.24
C ASN A 85 6.12 4.89 -7.06
N ILE A 86 6.02 4.27 -5.89
CA ILE A 86 6.57 2.91 -5.66
C ILE A 86 5.93 1.90 -6.62
N ARG A 87 4.62 1.96 -6.80
CA ARG A 87 3.88 0.98 -7.58
C ARG A 87 4.13 1.09 -9.08
N THR A 88 4.44 2.29 -9.56
CA THR A 88 4.65 2.55 -10.99
C THR A 88 6.09 2.30 -11.46
N LEU A 89 7.02 2.03 -10.54
CA LEU A 89 8.39 1.59 -10.84
C LEU A 89 8.49 0.12 -11.29
N GLU A 90 7.41 -0.67 -11.20
CA GLU A 90 7.34 -2.08 -11.61
C GLU A 90 8.30 -3.03 -10.84
N GLU A 91 8.84 -2.58 -9.71
CA GLU A 91 9.74 -3.35 -8.85
C GLU A 91 9.01 -4.39 -7.97
N PRO A 92 9.72 -5.44 -7.52
CA PRO A 92 9.16 -6.51 -6.69
C PRO A 92 8.91 -6.06 -5.25
N ASN A 93 7.89 -5.22 -5.05
CA ASN A 93 7.49 -4.74 -3.73
C ASN A 93 6.27 -5.51 -3.20
N THR A 94 6.36 -6.04 -1.98
CA THR A 94 5.19 -6.67 -1.35
C THR A 94 4.18 -5.62 -0.91
N VAL A 95 2.93 -6.04 -0.72
CA VAL A 95 1.88 -5.16 -0.18
C VAL A 95 2.29 -4.58 1.18
N LYS A 96 3.00 -5.37 1.99
CA LYS A 96 3.49 -4.96 3.31
C LYS A 96 4.60 -3.91 3.23
N ASP A 97 5.52 -4.06 2.28
CA ASP A 97 6.61 -3.10 2.10
C ASP A 97 6.06 -1.75 1.64
N ILE A 98 5.16 -1.76 0.66
CA ILE A 98 4.51 -0.54 0.16
C ILE A 98 3.66 0.13 1.26
N ALA A 99 2.94 -0.67 2.05
CA ALA A 99 2.15 -0.20 3.18
C ALA A 99 3.03 0.52 4.22
N THR A 100 4.19 -0.06 4.53
CA THR A 100 5.17 0.50 5.47
C THR A 100 5.77 1.79 4.92
N ALA A 101 6.25 1.79 3.68
CA ALA A 101 6.85 2.97 3.04
C ALA A 101 5.85 4.13 2.87
N SER A 102 4.57 3.81 2.65
CA SER A 102 3.50 4.81 2.45
C SER A 102 2.77 5.18 3.74
N ASP A 103 3.15 4.63 4.90
CA ASP A 103 2.49 4.82 6.21
C ASP A 103 0.96 4.57 6.17
N VAL A 104 0.55 3.43 5.59
CA VAL A 104 -0.86 3.01 5.52
C VAL A 104 -1.02 1.53 5.82
N THR A 105 -2.28 1.10 6.01
CA THR A 105 -2.59 -0.33 6.20
C THR A 105 -2.51 -1.09 4.88
N GLU A 106 -2.17 -2.38 4.93
CA GLU A 106 -2.19 -3.27 3.76
C GLU A 106 -3.54 -3.29 3.03
N LYS A 107 -4.65 -3.18 3.77
CA LYS A 107 -6.01 -3.07 3.20
C LYS A 107 -6.16 -1.84 2.30
N THR A 108 -5.52 -0.73 2.66
CA THR A 108 -5.51 0.50 1.87
C THR A 108 -4.76 0.30 0.56
N ILE A 109 -3.60 -0.36 0.61
CA ILE A 109 -2.81 -0.70 -0.59
C ILE A 109 -3.62 -1.60 -1.53
N ILE A 110 -4.29 -2.64 -1.01
CA ILE A 110 -5.14 -3.52 -1.82
C ILE A 110 -6.28 -2.74 -2.50
N LYS A 111 -6.91 -1.80 -1.77
CA LYS A 111 -7.96 -0.94 -2.34
C LYS A 111 -7.41 -0.08 -3.48
N TRP A 112 -6.24 0.54 -3.30
CA TRP A 112 -5.62 1.35 -4.34
C TRP A 112 -5.17 0.49 -5.53
N ASP A 113 -4.59 -0.69 -5.31
CA ASP A 113 -4.25 -1.66 -6.35
C ASP A 113 -5.46 -1.99 -7.22
N ASN A 114 -6.62 -2.24 -6.60
CA ASN A 114 -7.87 -2.51 -7.32
C ASN A 114 -8.35 -1.27 -8.10
N THR A 115 -8.32 -0.10 -7.46
CA THR A 115 -8.71 1.16 -8.11
C THR A 115 -7.87 1.45 -9.37
N LEU A 116 -6.56 1.21 -9.32
CA LEU A 116 -5.67 1.41 -10.47
C LEU A 116 -5.90 0.37 -11.57
N LYS A 117 -6.28 -0.87 -11.23
CA LYS A 117 -6.67 -1.89 -12.21
C LYS A 117 -7.98 -1.55 -12.90
N ASP A 118 -8.99 -1.12 -12.14
CA ASP A 118 -10.29 -0.73 -12.69
C ASP A 118 -10.14 0.42 -13.70
N LYS A 119 -9.19 1.33 -13.42
CA LYS A 119 -8.82 2.44 -14.32
C LYS A 119 -7.86 2.05 -15.44
N ARG A 120 -7.49 0.77 -15.56
CA ARG A 120 -6.55 0.25 -16.56
C ARG A 120 -5.17 0.93 -16.54
N ILE A 121 -4.77 1.45 -15.38
CA ILE A 121 -3.42 1.99 -15.12
C ILE A 121 -2.46 0.83 -14.81
N LEU A 122 -2.94 -0.17 -14.05
CA LEU A 122 -2.21 -1.39 -13.75
C LEU A 122 -2.89 -2.60 -14.39
N SER A 123 -2.10 -3.53 -14.91
CA SER A 123 -2.53 -4.86 -15.30
C SER A 123 -1.76 -5.93 -14.52
N LYS A 124 -2.36 -7.11 -14.32
CA LYS A 124 -1.67 -8.23 -13.68
C LYS A 124 -0.66 -8.81 -14.66
N ASP A 125 0.59 -8.97 -14.23
CA ASP A 125 1.70 -9.46 -15.06
C ASP A 125 2.40 -10.66 -14.40
N GLY A 126 1.62 -11.51 -13.72
CA GLY A 126 2.12 -12.71 -13.05
C GLY A 126 2.76 -12.45 -11.69
N TYR A 127 3.90 -13.08 -11.42
CA TYR A 127 4.58 -13.03 -10.13
C TYR A 127 6.10 -13.00 -10.31
N TYR A 128 6.77 -12.30 -9.39
CA TYR A 128 8.18 -12.52 -9.10
C TYR A 128 8.32 -13.68 -8.11
N TYR A 129 9.32 -14.53 -8.29
CA TYR A 129 9.56 -15.70 -7.46
C TYR A 129 10.87 -15.53 -6.70
N PHE A 130 10.86 -15.89 -5.42
CA PHE A 130 12.00 -15.71 -4.54
C PHE A 130 12.25 -16.96 -3.69
N ARG A 131 13.53 -17.19 -3.41
CA ARG A 131 14.05 -18.15 -2.44
C ARG A 131 14.64 -17.40 -1.26
N LEU A 132 14.19 -17.76 -0.07
CA LEU A 132 14.77 -17.38 1.21
C LEU A 132 15.62 -18.55 1.75
N CYS A 133 16.90 -18.34 1.97
CA CYS A 133 17.72 -19.24 2.78
C CYS A 133 17.47 -18.92 4.25
N LYS A 134 17.05 -19.90 5.06
CA LYS A 134 16.75 -19.69 6.49
C LYS A 134 18.00 -19.45 7.32
N ASP A 135 19.13 -20.02 6.91
CA ASP A 135 20.40 -19.94 7.63
C ASP A 135 21.01 -18.55 7.47
N THR A 136 21.13 -18.06 6.24
CA THR A 136 21.72 -16.74 5.93
C THR A 136 20.70 -15.60 5.96
N ARG A 137 19.40 -15.92 5.97
CA ARG A 137 18.27 -14.98 5.76
C ARG A 137 18.33 -14.22 4.44
N GLU A 138 19.13 -14.68 3.48
CA GLU A 138 19.25 -14.05 2.17
C GLU A 138 18.03 -14.38 1.30
N VAL A 139 17.54 -13.35 0.62
CA VAL A 139 16.47 -13.45 -0.37
C VAL A 139 17.08 -13.31 -1.76
N GLN A 140 16.87 -14.32 -2.62
CA GLN A 140 17.34 -14.33 -3.99
C GLN A 140 16.15 -14.57 -4.93
N GLN A 141 16.13 -13.89 -6.07
CA GLN A 141 15.14 -14.16 -7.11
C GLN A 141 15.41 -15.53 -7.73
N CYS A 142 14.37 -16.31 -7.98
CA CYS A 142 14.45 -17.66 -8.54
C CYS A 142 13.52 -17.81 -9.74
N THR A 143 13.62 -18.91 -10.46
CA THR A 143 12.71 -19.19 -11.57
C THR A 143 11.38 -19.76 -11.10
N ILE A 144 10.38 -19.78 -11.99
CA ILE A 144 9.08 -20.41 -11.71
C ILE A 144 9.21 -21.93 -11.58
N GLU A 145 10.13 -22.55 -12.31
CA GLU A 145 10.42 -23.98 -12.26
C GLU A 145 10.96 -24.37 -10.88
N GLU A 146 11.93 -23.60 -10.36
CA GLU A 146 12.49 -23.82 -9.02
C GLU A 146 11.41 -23.68 -7.94
N TYR A 147 10.59 -22.64 -8.03
CA TYR A 147 9.46 -22.44 -7.13
C TYR A 147 8.48 -23.63 -7.18
N LYS A 148 8.08 -24.08 -8.37
CA LYS A 148 7.16 -25.21 -8.55
C LYS A 148 7.75 -26.51 -8.01
N SER A 149 9.03 -26.76 -8.27
CA SER A 149 9.77 -27.93 -7.79
C SER A 149 9.78 -27.99 -6.26
N PHE A 150 10.09 -26.87 -5.59
CA PHE A 150 10.07 -26.80 -4.13
C PHE A 150 8.70 -27.18 -3.54
N TRP A 151 7.61 -26.63 -4.06
CA TRP A 151 6.27 -26.94 -3.54
C TRP A 151 5.82 -28.37 -3.84
N LYS A 152 6.22 -28.93 -4.99
CA LYS A 152 5.99 -30.35 -5.32
C LYS A 152 6.72 -31.26 -4.33
N ASN A 153 7.99 -30.98 -4.07
CA ASN A 153 8.82 -31.73 -3.12
C ASN A 153 8.30 -31.64 -1.69
N LYS A 154 7.83 -30.45 -1.27
CA LYS A 154 7.20 -30.25 0.04
C LYS A 154 5.90 -31.04 0.19
N ALA A 155 5.07 -31.08 -0.85
CA ALA A 155 3.84 -31.88 -0.86
C ALA A 155 4.14 -33.38 -0.77
N TYR A 156 5.16 -33.84 -1.50
CA TYR A 156 5.62 -35.23 -1.45
C TYR A 156 6.10 -35.64 -0.05
N ILE A 157 6.90 -34.80 0.62
CA ILE A 157 7.35 -35.06 2.00
C ILE A 157 6.18 -35.14 2.98
N ASN A 158 5.20 -34.24 2.87
CA ASN A 158 4.00 -34.30 3.70
C ASN A 158 3.20 -35.59 3.47
N ALA A 159 3.07 -36.04 2.21
CA ALA A 159 2.41 -37.31 1.89
C ALA A 159 3.19 -38.51 2.45
N PHE A 160 4.53 -38.45 2.43
CA PHE A 160 5.36 -39.49 3.03
C PHE A 160 5.22 -39.54 4.55
N TYR A 161 5.17 -38.41 5.25
CA TYR A 161 4.89 -38.38 6.69
C TYR A 161 3.52 -39.00 7.03
N GLN A 162 2.51 -38.81 6.18
CA GLN A 162 1.22 -39.47 6.35
C GLN A 162 1.32 -40.99 6.19
N LEU A 163 2.09 -41.47 5.20
CA LEU A 163 2.36 -42.90 5.02
C LEU A 163 3.11 -43.49 6.21
N GLN A 164 4.12 -42.78 6.74
CA GLN A 164 4.80 -43.20 7.98
C GLN A 164 3.81 -43.32 9.14
N SER A 165 2.90 -42.35 9.32
CA SER A 165 1.88 -42.43 10.36
C SER A 165 0.99 -43.66 10.19
N LYS A 166 0.57 -43.98 8.97
CA LYS A 166 -0.23 -45.18 8.68
C LYS A 166 0.53 -46.47 9.00
N TYR A 167 1.83 -46.52 8.68
CA TYR A 167 2.68 -47.65 9.04
C TYR A 167 2.79 -47.81 10.56
N MET A 168 3.02 -46.72 11.30
CA MET A 168 3.11 -46.75 12.77
C MET A 168 1.79 -47.17 13.42
N ASN A 169 0.65 -46.92 12.76
CA ASN A 169 -0.68 -47.38 13.18
C ASN A 169 -0.99 -48.82 12.75
N GLY A 170 -0.10 -49.51 12.03
CA GLY A 170 -0.32 -50.85 11.50
C GLY A 170 -1.28 -50.94 10.31
N GLU A 171 -1.61 -49.81 9.66
CA GLU A 171 -2.54 -49.75 8.53
C GLU A 171 -1.91 -50.17 7.19
N ILE A 172 -0.57 -50.11 7.10
CA ILE A 172 0.21 -50.54 5.92
C ILE A 172 1.44 -51.33 6.36
N THR A 173 1.98 -52.14 5.45
CA THR A 173 3.18 -52.97 5.66
C THR A 173 4.48 -52.18 5.45
N LEU A 174 5.59 -52.73 5.97
CA LEU A 174 6.92 -52.16 5.77
C LEU A 174 7.31 -52.13 4.28
N THR A 175 6.91 -53.14 3.51
CA THR A 175 7.18 -53.24 2.07
C THR A 175 6.47 -52.13 1.29
N GLU A 176 5.22 -51.82 1.64
CA GLU A 176 4.47 -50.70 1.06
C GLU A 176 5.09 -49.34 1.39
N LEU A 177 5.61 -49.19 2.62
CA LEU A 177 6.35 -47.99 3.01
C LEU A 177 7.67 -47.85 2.22
N GLN A 178 8.41 -48.96 2.04
CA GLN A 178 9.70 -48.99 1.33
C GLN A 178 9.57 -48.71 -0.17
N LEU A 179 8.51 -49.21 -0.82
CA LEU A 179 8.21 -48.89 -2.22
C LEU A 179 7.93 -47.40 -2.41
N ALA A 180 7.37 -46.73 -1.39
CA ALA A 180 7.14 -45.30 -1.39
C ALA A 180 8.38 -44.48 -0.96
N SER A 181 9.39 -45.11 -0.35
CA SER A 181 10.51 -44.43 0.31
C SER A 181 11.68 -44.11 -0.63
N GLY A 182 11.43 -43.69 -1.86
CA GLY A 182 12.45 -43.42 -2.90
C GLY A 182 13.52 -42.38 -2.52
N GLU A 183 13.92 -41.49 -3.42
CA GLU A 183 14.98 -40.47 -3.19
C GLU A 183 14.63 -39.37 -2.14
N ILE A 184 13.91 -39.71 -1.07
CA ILE A 184 13.47 -38.84 0.01
C ILE A 184 14.62 -38.06 0.63
N ALA A 185 15.78 -38.67 0.83
CA ALA A 185 16.96 -37.96 1.35
C ALA A 185 17.42 -36.83 0.41
N VAL A 186 17.38 -37.06 -0.90
CA VAL A 186 17.69 -36.05 -1.94
C VAL A 186 16.62 -34.96 -1.96
N ILE A 187 15.35 -35.33 -1.83
CA ILE A 187 14.23 -34.38 -1.80
C ILE A 187 14.30 -33.50 -0.54
N ILE A 188 14.58 -34.09 0.63
CA ILE A 188 14.74 -33.37 1.90
C ILE A 188 15.87 -32.37 1.79
N SER A 189 17.08 -32.80 1.40
CA SER A 189 18.22 -31.89 1.24
C SER A 189 17.97 -30.78 0.20
N THR A 190 17.11 -31.02 -0.79
CA THR A 190 16.73 -29.99 -1.77
C THR A 190 15.86 -28.89 -1.16
N ILE A 191 14.98 -29.22 -0.20
CA ILE A 191 14.04 -28.26 0.42
C ILE A 191 14.48 -27.74 1.78
N GLU A 192 15.43 -28.41 2.43
CA GLU A 192 15.90 -28.10 3.77
C GLU A 192 16.49 -26.69 3.82
N ASN A 193 16.20 -25.98 4.91
CA ASN A 193 16.59 -24.59 5.15
C ASN A 193 16.23 -23.59 4.04
N LYS A 194 15.31 -23.94 3.14
CA LYS A 194 14.81 -23.04 2.09
C LYS A 194 13.34 -22.76 2.27
N TYR A 195 12.93 -21.56 1.90
CA TYR A 195 11.53 -21.18 1.77
C TYR A 195 11.33 -20.40 0.49
N TYR A 196 10.37 -20.82 -0.32
CA TYR A 196 10.07 -20.15 -1.57
C TYR A 196 8.76 -19.37 -1.45
N PHE A 197 8.75 -18.14 -1.94
CA PHE A 197 7.56 -17.28 -1.95
C PHE A 197 7.46 -16.52 -3.27
N LYS A 198 6.30 -15.91 -3.50
CA LYS A 198 6.01 -15.16 -4.72
C LYS A 198 5.40 -13.80 -4.40
N VAL A 199 5.77 -12.79 -5.18
CA VAL A 199 5.28 -11.40 -5.06
C VAL A 199 4.52 -11.06 -6.33
N LYS A 200 3.35 -10.42 -6.21
CA LYS A 200 2.52 -10.06 -7.36
C LYS A 200 3.27 -9.07 -8.25
N LYS A 201 3.38 -9.39 -9.54
CA LYS A 201 3.94 -8.52 -10.56
C LYS A 201 2.81 -7.77 -11.26
N TYR A 202 3.02 -6.48 -11.47
CA TYR A 202 2.09 -5.62 -12.18
C TYR A 202 2.82 -4.91 -13.29
N LYS A 203 2.10 -4.73 -14.40
CA LYS A 203 2.56 -3.95 -15.54
C LYS A 203 1.79 -2.63 -15.57
N VAL A 204 2.50 -1.54 -15.74
CA VAL A 204 1.95 -0.19 -15.82
C VAL A 204 1.64 0.11 -17.27
N ASN A 205 0.41 0.54 -17.56
CA ASN A 205 0.06 1.06 -18.87
C ASN A 205 0.53 2.52 -18.97
N LYS A 206 1.75 2.71 -19.47
CA LYS A 206 2.36 4.04 -19.61
C LYS A 206 1.65 4.94 -20.63
N GLU A 207 0.90 4.36 -21.57
CA GLU A 207 0.09 5.09 -22.56
C GLU A 207 -1.27 5.52 -22.01
N ASN A 208 -1.63 5.08 -20.80
CA ASN A 208 -2.89 5.47 -20.16
C ASN A 208 -2.87 6.96 -19.82
N GLN A 209 -3.87 7.70 -20.32
CA GLN A 209 -3.98 9.14 -20.11
C GLN A 209 -4.05 9.52 -18.62
N LEU A 210 -4.82 8.77 -17.80
CA LEU A 210 -4.91 9.03 -16.36
C LEU A 210 -3.57 8.79 -15.64
N TYR A 211 -2.80 7.80 -16.09
CA TYR A 211 -1.45 7.57 -15.57
C TYR A 211 -0.56 8.78 -15.87
N MET A 212 -0.51 9.22 -17.13
CA MET A 212 0.32 10.36 -17.55
C MET A 212 -0.09 11.65 -16.81
N GLU A 213 -1.39 11.95 -16.75
CA GLU A 213 -1.91 13.11 -16.02
C GLU A 213 -1.55 13.08 -14.54
N THR A 214 -1.67 11.91 -13.89
CA THR A 214 -1.33 11.76 -12.47
C THR A 214 0.16 11.87 -12.24
N LYS A 215 0.98 11.29 -13.13
CA LYS A 215 2.45 11.32 -13.01
C LYS A 215 2.98 12.74 -13.21
N ASN A 216 2.51 13.45 -14.25
CA ASN A 216 2.88 14.84 -14.51
C ASN A 216 2.49 15.75 -13.34
N LEU A 217 1.28 15.58 -12.80
CA LEU A 217 0.81 16.35 -11.65
C LEU A 217 1.67 16.12 -10.39
N ILE A 218 2.12 14.88 -10.15
CA ILE A 218 3.03 14.55 -9.05
C ILE A 218 4.39 15.20 -9.30
N ASP A 219 4.96 15.05 -10.49
CA ASP A 219 6.28 15.55 -10.85
C ASP A 219 6.35 17.09 -10.84
N GLU A 220 5.29 17.78 -11.28
CA GLU A 220 5.18 19.25 -11.20
C GLU A 220 5.25 19.75 -9.76
N ILE A 221 4.60 19.04 -8.85
CA ILE A 221 4.57 19.40 -7.43
C ILE A 221 5.91 19.11 -6.78
N GLU A 222 6.49 17.93 -7.01
CA GLU A 222 7.80 17.55 -6.45
C GLU A 222 8.96 18.44 -6.97
N LYS A 223 8.85 18.97 -8.20
CA LYS A 223 9.81 19.93 -8.76
C LYS A 223 9.60 21.36 -8.24
N GLY A 224 8.37 21.76 -7.96
CA GLY A 224 8.04 23.10 -7.42
C GLY A 224 8.39 23.28 -5.93
N THR A 225 8.73 22.21 -5.22
CA THR A 225 9.17 22.24 -3.81
C THR A 225 10.69 22.28 -3.60
N LYS A 226 11.49 22.27 -4.68
CA LYS A 226 12.96 22.45 -4.65
C LYS A 226 13.34 23.91 -4.88
#